data_AF-A0AAN6ZSW2-F1
#
_entry.id   AF-A0AAN6ZSW2-F1
#
_cell.length_a   1.000
_cell.length_b   1.000
_cell.length_c   1.000
_cell.angle_alpha   90.00
_cell.angle_beta   90.00
_cell.angle_gamma   90.00
#
_symmetry.space_group_name_H-M   'P 1'
#
loop_
_entity.id
_entity.type
_entity.pdbx_description
1 polymer ?
#
loop_
_entity_poly.entity_id
_entity_poly.type
_entity_poly.pdbx_seq_one_letter_code
_entity_poly.pdbx_strand_id
1 'polypeptide(L)'
;MLGTPVILLALAATGLAQAPAPEGYRKVYITSNVNTKFVIVAKARTSGSTTIVQTRNDKPEQQWYIKDGTTKIQLVDSTLCMDGGPQSNWKDMGKVYVNTCTDGAPSQNWVVMGDGRIALEPNPKECIDLEYMRATENNPVGLYACAGLGNTGAADKGINWPLVNVTAPA
;
A
#
# COMPACT_ATOMS: atom_id res chain seq x y z
N MET A 1 -53.47 24.61 29.65
CA MET A 1 -52.63 23.89 28.66
C MET A 1 -51.51 24.83 28.21
N LEU A 2 -50.37 24.27 27.79
CA LEU A 2 -49.12 24.89 27.30
C LEU A 2 -48.13 25.21 28.43
N GLY A 3 -46.94 24.61 28.53
CA GLY A 3 -46.22 23.66 27.68
C GLY A 3 -44.73 23.80 28.00
N THR A 4 -44.17 22.85 28.75
CA THR A 4 -42.77 22.84 29.20
C THR A 4 -41.82 22.58 28.02
N PRO A 5 -40.72 23.33 27.83
CA PRO A 5 -39.75 23.01 26.80
C PRO A 5 -38.77 21.95 27.34
N VAL A 6 -38.79 20.77 26.71
CA VAL A 6 -37.75 19.75 26.88
C VAL A 6 -36.61 20.10 25.93
N ILE A 7 -35.48 20.54 26.47
CA ILE A 7 -34.23 20.67 25.71
C ILE A 7 -33.61 19.28 25.61
N LEU A 8 -33.69 18.67 24.42
CA LEU A 8 -32.92 17.48 24.08
C LEU A 8 -31.47 17.89 23.78
N LEU A 9 -30.54 17.56 24.68
CA LEU A 9 -29.11 17.54 24.38
C LEU A 9 -28.83 16.37 23.43
N ALA A 10 -28.49 16.66 22.18
CA ALA A 10 -27.95 15.67 21.26
C ALA A 10 -26.50 15.34 21.66
N LEU A 11 -26.28 14.13 22.17
CA LEU A 11 -24.95 13.59 22.42
C LEU A 11 -24.32 13.22 21.07
N ALA A 12 -23.45 14.08 20.54
CA ALA A 12 -22.63 13.74 19.39
C ALA A 12 -21.56 12.72 19.84
N ALA A 13 -21.85 11.44 19.66
CA ALA A 13 -20.85 10.39 19.78
C ALA A 13 -19.85 10.57 18.64
N THR A 14 -18.72 11.24 18.91
CA THR A 14 -17.53 11.16 18.07
C THR A 14 -16.94 9.76 18.23
N GLY A 15 -17.61 8.77 17.61
CA GLY A 15 -16.95 7.52 17.30
C GLY A 15 -15.76 7.87 16.42
N LEU A 16 -14.58 7.32 16.75
CA LEU A 16 -13.41 7.34 15.89
C LEU A 16 -13.77 6.57 14.61
N ALA A 17 -14.50 7.22 13.70
CA ALA A 17 -14.88 6.64 12.43
C ALA A 17 -13.59 6.40 11.66
N GLN A 18 -13.25 5.13 11.49
CA GLN A 18 -12.25 4.70 10.52
C GLN A 18 -12.56 5.42 9.20
N ALA A 19 -11.59 6.14 8.65
CA ALA A 19 -11.78 6.86 7.41
C ALA A 19 -12.24 5.82 6.37
N PRO A 20 -13.43 5.99 5.75
CA PRO A 20 -13.90 5.06 4.75
C PRO A 20 -12.91 5.02 3.59
N ALA A 21 -12.82 3.87 2.92
CA ALA A 21 -11.98 3.73 1.73
C ALA A 21 -12.29 4.86 0.73
N PRO A 22 -11.29 5.48 0.09
CA PRO A 22 -11.56 6.42 -1.00
C PRO A 22 -12.43 5.77 -2.08
N GLU A 23 -13.25 6.55 -2.77
CA GLU A 23 -14.17 6.03 -3.78
C GLU A 23 -13.44 5.23 -4.86
N GLY A 24 -13.95 4.02 -5.16
CA GLY A 24 -13.35 3.10 -6.14
C GLY A 24 -12.14 2.32 -5.65
N TYR A 25 -11.68 2.53 -4.40
CA TYR A 25 -10.59 1.76 -3.80
C TYR A 25 -11.13 0.49 -3.15
N ARG A 26 -10.34 -0.58 -3.20
CA ARG A 26 -10.53 -1.81 -2.43
C ARG A 26 -9.51 -1.92 -1.32
N LYS A 27 -9.88 -2.60 -0.22
CA LYS A 27 -8.98 -2.93 0.89
C LYS A 27 -8.33 -4.29 0.63
N VAL A 28 -7.01 -4.33 0.51
CA VAL A 28 -6.27 -5.54 0.12
C VAL A 28 -5.03 -5.79 0.98
N TYR A 29 -4.55 -7.02 0.90
CA TYR A 29 -3.14 -7.37 1.08
C TYR A 29 -2.42 -7.28 -0.26
N ILE A 30 -1.22 -6.70 -0.26
CA ILE A 30 -0.31 -6.74 -1.41
C ILE A 30 0.60 -7.94 -1.19
N THR A 31 0.24 -9.08 -1.77
CA THR A 31 0.79 -10.41 -1.45
C THR A 31 1.98 -10.74 -2.33
N SER A 32 3.03 -11.34 -1.76
CA SER A 32 4.20 -11.75 -2.54
C SER A 32 3.88 -12.95 -3.45
N ASN A 33 4.27 -12.87 -4.73
CA ASN A 33 4.20 -14.02 -5.64
C ASN A 33 5.35 -15.03 -5.44
N VAL A 34 6.38 -14.69 -4.66
CA VAL A 34 7.43 -15.64 -4.25
C VAL A 34 6.87 -16.63 -3.22
N ASN A 35 6.16 -16.13 -2.21
CA ASN A 35 5.48 -16.93 -1.20
C ASN A 35 4.26 -16.18 -0.67
N THR A 36 3.08 -16.73 -0.94
CA THR A 36 1.79 -16.08 -0.67
C THR A 36 1.47 -15.88 0.82
N LYS A 37 2.27 -16.43 1.73
CA LYS A 37 2.15 -16.16 3.16
C LYS A 37 2.60 -14.74 3.52
N PHE A 38 3.46 -14.14 2.70
CA PHE A 38 4.06 -12.84 2.95
C PHE A 38 3.32 -11.72 2.22
N VAL A 39 3.13 -10.61 2.91
CA VAL A 39 2.44 -9.42 2.40
C VAL A 39 3.30 -8.18 2.67
N ILE A 40 3.15 -7.12 1.87
CA ILE A 40 3.81 -5.83 2.12
C ILE A 40 3.20 -5.18 3.36
N VAL A 41 4.07 -4.73 4.27
CA VAL A 41 3.74 -4.10 5.55
C VAL A 41 4.52 -2.80 5.68
N ALA A 42 3.87 -1.76 6.22
CA ALA A 42 4.59 -0.61 6.72
C ALA A 42 5.36 -1.00 8.00
N LYS A 43 6.70 -0.92 8.00
CA LYS A 43 7.52 -1.33 9.16
C LYS A 43 7.12 -0.62 10.45
N ALA A 44 6.63 0.61 10.33
CA ALA A 44 5.96 1.37 11.36
C ALA A 44 4.89 2.25 10.71
N ARG A 45 3.80 2.53 11.43
CA ARG A 45 2.70 3.40 10.97
C ARG A 45 3.03 4.88 11.19
N THR A 46 4.21 5.32 10.77
CA THR A 46 4.72 6.69 10.89
C THR A 46 5.42 7.12 9.61
N SER A 47 5.33 8.42 9.27
CA SER A 47 5.99 8.97 8.08
C SER A 47 7.50 8.72 8.12
N GLY A 48 8.08 8.38 6.97
CA GLY A 48 9.49 8.06 6.81
C GLY A 48 9.85 6.61 7.12
N SER A 49 8.89 5.79 7.57
CA SER A 49 9.12 4.35 7.76
C SER A 49 9.21 3.64 6.42
N THR A 50 10.03 2.57 6.33
CA THR A 50 10.16 1.76 5.12
C THR A 50 9.09 0.67 5.06
N THR A 51 8.87 0.13 3.86
CA THR A 51 8.07 -1.08 3.68
C THR A 51 8.94 -2.34 3.75
N ILE A 52 8.35 -3.41 4.26
CA ILE A 52 8.96 -4.74 4.39
C ILE A 52 7.91 -5.79 4.05
N VAL A 53 8.29 -7.08 4.04
CA VAL A 53 7.32 -8.17 4.09
C VAL A 53 7.26 -8.84 5.45
N GLN A 54 6.07 -9.28 5.84
CA GLN A 54 5.83 -10.14 7.00
C GLN A 54 4.77 -11.18 6.68
N THR A 55 4.71 -12.26 7.47
CA THR A 55 3.59 -13.20 7.41
C THR A 55 2.28 -12.47 7.67
N ARG A 56 1.26 -12.75 6.85
CA ARG A 56 -0.09 -12.20 7.03
C ARG A 56 -0.62 -12.55 8.42
N ASN A 57 -1.06 -11.53 9.16
CA ASN A 57 -1.65 -11.61 10.50
C ASN A 57 -2.86 -10.66 10.65
N ASP A 58 -3.39 -10.17 9.53
CA ASP A 58 -4.59 -9.34 9.41
C ASP A 58 -4.57 -8.00 10.16
N LYS A 59 -3.38 -7.53 10.55
CA LYS A 59 -3.26 -6.21 11.20
C LYS A 59 -3.33 -5.05 10.20
N PRO A 60 -3.79 -3.85 10.63
CA PRO A 60 -3.93 -2.70 9.75
C PRO A 60 -2.64 -2.26 9.04
N GLU A 61 -1.46 -2.47 9.61
CA GLU A 61 -0.17 -2.19 8.95
C GLU A 61 0.11 -3.03 7.69
N GLN A 62 -0.65 -4.11 7.48
CA GLN A 62 -0.55 -5.01 6.34
C GLN A 62 -1.60 -4.74 5.25
N GLN A 63 -2.54 -3.83 5.52
CA GLN A 63 -3.71 -3.61 4.68
C GLN A 63 -3.63 -2.27 3.97
N TRP A 64 -3.98 -2.26 2.69
CA TRP A 64 -3.84 -1.11 1.81
C TRP A 64 -5.15 -0.83 1.09
N TYR A 65 -5.51 0.45 0.97
CA TYR A 65 -6.48 0.92 0.00
C TYR A 65 -5.78 1.13 -1.33
N ILE A 66 -6.27 0.48 -2.38
CA ILE A 66 -5.71 0.54 -3.73
C ILE A 66 -6.81 0.36 -4.79
N LYS A 67 -6.61 0.86 -6.01
CA LYS A 67 -7.42 0.55 -7.19
C LYS A 67 -6.52 0.20 -8.38
N ASP A 68 -7.10 -0.43 -9.40
CA ASP A 68 -6.40 -0.78 -10.64
C ASP A 68 -6.06 0.48 -11.47
N GLY A 69 -5.00 0.44 -12.28
CA GLY A 69 -4.51 1.57 -13.06
C GLY A 69 -3.78 2.63 -12.20
N THR A 70 -3.84 3.90 -12.62
CA THR A 70 -3.24 5.02 -11.87
C THR A 70 -3.93 5.20 -10.52
N THR A 71 -3.14 5.15 -9.45
CA THR A 71 -3.64 5.18 -8.07
C THR A 71 -2.63 5.80 -7.12
N LYS A 72 -3.10 6.15 -5.92
CA LYS A 72 -2.26 6.16 -4.72
C LYS A 72 -2.45 4.85 -3.98
N ILE A 73 -1.49 4.46 -3.15
CA ILE A 73 -1.62 3.27 -2.30
C ILE A 73 -1.62 3.76 -0.86
N GLN A 74 -2.79 3.79 -0.24
CA GLN A 74 -2.96 4.35 1.10
C GLN A 74 -2.97 3.24 2.14
N LEU A 75 -2.22 3.40 3.21
CA LEU A 75 -2.27 2.51 4.36
C LEU A 75 -3.60 2.73 5.10
N VAL A 76 -4.35 1.65 5.33
CA VAL A 76 -5.72 1.74 5.86
C VAL A 76 -5.73 2.39 7.23
N ASP A 77 -6.82 3.08 7.57
CA ASP A 77 -7.02 3.76 8.86
C ASP A 77 -5.84 4.71 9.22
N SER A 78 -5.27 5.37 8.21
CA SER A 78 -4.18 6.33 8.37
C SER A 78 -4.21 7.39 7.26
N THR A 79 -3.42 8.44 7.43
CA THR A 79 -3.13 9.43 6.39
C THR A 79 -1.82 9.13 5.66
N LEU A 80 -1.31 7.88 5.72
CA LEU A 80 -0.04 7.50 5.13
C LEU A 80 -0.24 6.79 3.79
N CYS A 81 0.60 7.13 2.81
CA CYS A 81 0.64 6.56 1.48
C CYS A 81 2.01 5.93 1.22
N MET A 82 2.02 4.86 0.43
CA MET A 82 3.24 4.28 -0.11
C MET A 82 3.93 5.30 -1.01
N ASP A 83 5.24 5.47 -0.82
CA ASP A 83 6.00 6.59 -1.35
C ASP A 83 7.36 6.10 -1.87
N GLY A 84 7.65 6.36 -3.13
CA GLY A 84 8.94 6.06 -3.79
C GLY A 84 10.10 6.97 -3.32
N GLY A 85 9.86 7.89 -2.38
CA GLY A 85 10.86 8.80 -1.85
C GLY A 85 11.28 9.89 -2.84
N PRO A 86 12.40 10.59 -2.57
CA PRO A 86 12.92 11.62 -3.49
C PRO A 86 13.30 11.00 -4.83
N GLN A 87 13.22 11.78 -5.93
CA GLN A 87 13.50 11.28 -7.28
C GLN A 87 14.89 10.62 -7.44
N SER A 88 15.89 11.03 -6.65
CA SER A 88 17.22 10.39 -6.62
C SER A 88 17.21 8.93 -6.14
N ASN A 89 16.10 8.46 -5.55
CA ASN A 89 15.84 7.11 -5.10
C ASN A 89 15.17 6.22 -6.15
N TRP A 90 14.64 6.77 -7.26
CA TRP A 90 13.85 6.02 -8.25
C TRP A 90 14.74 5.22 -9.21
N LYS A 91 15.34 4.15 -8.69
CA LYS A 91 16.26 3.24 -9.36
C LYS A 91 16.25 1.89 -8.63
N ASP A 92 16.84 0.87 -9.24
CA ASP A 92 17.10 -0.42 -8.59
C ASP A 92 17.63 -0.27 -7.16
N MET A 93 17.06 -1.05 -6.24
CA MET A 93 17.32 -1.02 -4.79
C MET A 93 16.91 0.28 -4.10
N GLY A 94 16.13 1.13 -4.78
CA GLY A 94 15.49 2.30 -4.19
C GLY A 94 14.53 1.88 -3.09
N LYS A 95 14.53 2.57 -1.95
CA LYS A 95 13.66 2.22 -0.83
C LYS A 95 12.23 2.65 -1.09
N VAL A 96 11.27 1.85 -0.67
CA VAL A 96 9.87 2.26 -0.62
C VAL A 96 9.51 2.60 0.83
N TYR A 97 8.81 3.72 0.99
CA TYR A 97 8.46 4.31 2.27
C TYR A 97 6.95 4.36 2.45
N VAL A 98 6.53 4.74 3.66
CA VAL A 98 5.24 5.35 3.92
C VAL A 98 5.44 6.79 4.37
N ASN A 99 4.71 7.72 3.77
CA ASN A 99 4.71 9.14 4.14
C ASN A 99 3.29 9.69 4.16
N THR A 100 3.09 10.87 4.74
CA THR A 100 1.79 11.53 4.66
C THR A 100 1.32 11.65 3.21
N CYS A 101 0.11 11.16 2.92
CA CYS A 101 -0.54 11.27 1.63
C CYS A 101 -0.60 12.74 1.21
N THR A 102 -0.05 13.06 0.05
CA THR A 102 -0.01 14.43 -0.48
C THR A 102 -0.58 14.42 -1.89
N ASP A 103 -1.53 15.31 -2.17
CA ASP A 103 -2.10 15.46 -3.51
C ASP A 103 -1.08 16.01 -4.50
N GLY A 104 -0.99 15.39 -5.67
CA GLY A 104 -0.03 15.75 -6.71
C GLY A 104 1.42 15.35 -6.42
N ALA A 105 1.72 14.65 -5.31
CA ALA A 105 3.08 14.17 -5.03
C ALA A 105 3.48 13.04 -6.00
N PRO A 106 4.44 13.26 -6.92
CA PRO A 106 4.74 12.27 -7.95
C PRO A 106 5.27 10.95 -7.39
N SER A 107 6.00 11.00 -6.26
CA SER A 107 6.53 9.80 -5.60
C SER A 107 5.45 8.88 -5.01
N GLN A 108 4.20 9.34 -4.92
CA GLN A 108 3.06 8.59 -4.39
C GLN A 108 2.09 8.13 -5.48
N ASN A 109 2.42 8.38 -6.75
CA ASN A 109 1.64 7.92 -7.89
C ASN A 109 2.15 6.57 -8.37
N TRP A 110 1.26 5.60 -8.39
CA TRP A 110 1.54 4.23 -8.80
C TRP A 110 0.64 3.80 -9.94
N VAL A 111 1.10 2.89 -10.78
CA VAL A 111 0.30 2.22 -11.79
C VAL A 111 0.20 0.74 -11.43
N VAL A 112 -1.00 0.31 -11.01
CA VAL A 112 -1.31 -1.10 -10.79
C VAL A 112 -1.65 -1.73 -12.13
N MET A 113 -0.77 -2.63 -12.58
CA MET A 113 -0.90 -3.31 -13.86
C MET A 113 -1.74 -4.59 -13.70
N GLY A 114 -2.46 -4.96 -14.76
CA GLY A 114 -3.27 -6.19 -14.77
C GLY A 114 -2.44 -7.49 -14.70
N ASP A 115 -1.12 -7.39 -14.85
CA ASP A 115 -0.18 -8.51 -14.77
C ASP A 115 0.42 -8.70 -13.36
N GLY A 116 0.01 -7.89 -12.38
CA GLY A 116 0.45 -7.98 -10.98
C GLY A 116 1.63 -7.08 -10.63
N ARG A 117 2.25 -6.39 -11.60
CA ARG A 117 3.26 -5.37 -11.30
C ARG A 117 2.63 -4.08 -10.79
N ILE A 118 3.36 -3.37 -9.93
CA ILE A 118 2.99 -2.04 -9.45
C ILE A 118 4.15 -1.12 -9.75
N ALA A 119 4.01 -0.23 -10.74
CA ALA A 119 5.07 0.66 -11.17
C ALA A 119 4.95 2.05 -10.56
N LEU A 120 6.08 2.71 -10.33
CA LEU A 120 6.11 4.12 -9.97
C LEU A 120 5.76 4.95 -11.22
N GLU A 121 4.61 5.62 -11.23
CA GLU A 121 4.06 6.28 -12.43
C GLU A 121 5.04 7.26 -13.12
N PRO A 122 5.72 8.19 -12.42
CA PRO A 122 6.65 9.12 -13.08
C PRO A 122 7.94 8.46 -13.57
N ASN A 123 8.24 7.23 -13.14
CA ASN A 123 9.34 6.42 -13.67
C ASN A 123 8.87 4.96 -13.83
N PRO A 124 8.05 4.66 -14.86
CA PRO A 124 7.38 3.37 -14.98
C PRO A 124 8.33 2.22 -15.37
N LYS A 125 9.64 2.50 -15.39
CA LYS A 125 10.70 1.50 -15.46
C LYS A 125 10.97 0.87 -14.11
N GLU A 126 10.53 1.47 -13.01
CA GLU A 126 10.72 0.99 -11.64
C GLU A 126 9.40 0.45 -11.06
N CYS A 127 9.45 -0.78 -10.58
CA CYS A 127 8.34 -1.51 -9.98
C CYS A 127 8.64 -1.81 -8.51
N ILE A 128 7.59 -1.95 -7.70
CA ILE A 128 7.72 -2.48 -6.34
C ILE A 128 8.34 -3.86 -6.42
N ASP A 129 9.40 -4.09 -5.65
CA ASP A 129 10.19 -5.31 -5.66
C ASP A 129 10.35 -5.88 -4.25
N LEU A 130 10.29 -7.21 -4.15
CA LEU A 130 10.74 -7.94 -2.99
C LEU A 130 12.25 -8.17 -3.12
N GLU A 131 13.04 -7.40 -2.37
CA GLU A 131 14.49 -7.38 -2.56
C GLU A 131 15.08 -8.80 -2.51
N TYR A 132 15.85 -9.12 -3.55
CA TYR A 132 16.50 -10.43 -3.74
C TYR A 132 15.51 -11.62 -3.82
N MET A 133 14.24 -11.37 -4.16
CA MET A 133 13.16 -12.36 -4.17
C MET A 133 13.07 -13.15 -2.86
N ARG A 134 13.38 -12.51 -1.72
CA ARG A 134 13.52 -13.21 -0.44
C ARG A 134 12.27 -13.02 0.44
N ALA A 135 11.34 -13.95 0.34
CA ALA A 135 10.13 -13.95 1.18
C ALA A 135 10.43 -14.52 2.59
N THR A 136 11.09 -13.71 3.42
CA THR A 136 11.35 -13.97 4.84
C THR A 136 10.97 -12.76 5.67
N GLU A 137 10.65 -12.97 6.95
CA GLU A 137 10.26 -11.90 7.87
C GLU A 137 11.21 -10.70 7.84
N ASN A 138 10.63 -9.51 7.69
CA ASN A 138 11.32 -8.22 7.67
C ASN A 138 12.27 -8.01 6.47
N ASN A 139 12.19 -8.84 5.42
CA ASN A 139 12.92 -8.55 4.19
C ASN A 139 12.39 -7.23 3.58
N PRO A 140 13.27 -6.35 3.07
CA PRO A 140 12.84 -5.07 2.53
C PRO A 140 12.00 -5.22 1.26
N VAL A 141 11.17 -4.20 1.04
CA VAL A 141 10.50 -3.96 -0.23
C VAL A 141 11.08 -2.67 -0.81
N GLY A 142 11.54 -2.76 -2.05
CA GLY A 142 12.23 -1.67 -2.75
C GLY A 142 11.65 -1.42 -4.13
N LEU A 143 12.45 -0.77 -4.96
CA LEU A 143 12.23 -0.55 -6.38
C LEU A 143 13.21 -1.41 -7.18
N TYR A 144 12.73 -1.96 -8.29
CA TYR A 144 13.55 -2.66 -9.27
C TYR A 144 12.97 -2.49 -10.66
N ALA A 145 13.82 -2.67 -11.67
CA ALA A 145 13.44 -2.67 -13.06
C ALA A 145 12.16 -3.50 -13.31
N CYS A 146 11.09 -2.86 -13.80
CA CYS A 146 9.83 -3.49 -14.20
C CYS A 146 10.01 -4.53 -15.32
N ALA A 147 11.16 -4.52 -16.00
CA ALA A 147 11.56 -5.56 -16.94
C ALA A 147 11.83 -6.91 -16.25
N GLY A 148 12.01 -6.93 -14.92
CA GLY A 148 12.32 -8.13 -14.15
C GLY A 148 13.73 -8.68 -14.43
N LEU A 149 14.18 -9.59 -13.57
CA LEU A 149 15.45 -10.28 -13.70
C LEU A 149 15.49 -11.02 -15.04
N GLY A 150 16.54 -10.78 -15.83
CA GLY A 150 16.71 -11.39 -17.15
C GLY A 150 15.68 -10.94 -18.19
N ASN A 151 15.03 -9.78 -18.00
CA ASN A 151 13.96 -9.25 -18.87
C ASN A 151 12.73 -10.16 -18.95
N THR A 152 12.42 -10.87 -17.87
CA THR A 152 11.29 -11.82 -17.81
C THR A 152 9.93 -11.14 -17.55
N GLY A 153 9.93 -9.84 -17.27
CA GLY A 153 8.73 -9.03 -17.05
C GLY A 153 7.91 -9.55 -15.88
N ALA A 154 6.60 -9.65 -16.08
CA ALA A 154 5.67 -10.12 -15.04
C ALA A 154 5.90 -11.57 -14.58
N ALA A 155 6.73 -12.36 -15.28
CA ALA A 155 7.12 -13.69 -14.83
C ALA A 155 8.15 -13.66 -13.66
N ASP A 156 8.82 -12.52 -13.45
CA ASP A 156 9.62 -12.30 -12.26
C ASP A 156 8.70 -12.17 -11.03
N LYS A 157 8.87 -13.11 -10.08
CA LYS A 157 8.06 -13.17 -8.87
C LYS A 157 8.41 -12.09 -7.85
N GLY A 158 9.59 -11.47 -7.92
CA GLY A 158 10.02 -10.40 -7.03
C GLY A 158 9.22 -9.12 -7.21
N ILE A 159 8.87 -8.81 -8.46
CA ILE A 159 8.13 -7.60 -8.83
C ILE A 159 6.62 -7.82 -9.06
N ASN A 160 6.13 -9.04 -8.84
CA ASN A 160 4.73 -9.41 -9.04
C ASN A 160 4.02 -9.56 -7.69
N TRP A 161 2.92 -8.82 -7.52
CA TRP A 161 2.21 -8.66 -6.26
C TRP A 161 0.71 -8.89 -6.42
N PRO A 162 0.23 -10.15 -6.32
CA PRO A 162 -1.19 -10.44 -6.26
C PRO A 162 -1.92 -9.60 -5.20
N LEU A 163 -2.98 -8.92 -5.61
CA LEU A 163 -3.82 -8.12 -4.72
C LEU A 163 -4.96 -9.00 -4.18
N VAL A 164 -4.90 -9.32 -2.89
CA VAL A 164 -5.87 -10.20 -2.22
C VAL A 164 -6.80 -9.37 -1.35
N ASN A 165 -8.11 -9.42 -1.57
CA ASN A 165 -9.08 -8.70 -0.74
C ASN A 165 -8.93 -9.11 0.74
N VAL A 166 -9.03 -8.16 1.66
CA VAL A 166 -8.90 -8.46 3.11
C VAL A 166 -9.98 -9.41 3.64
N THR A 167 -11.09 -9.53 2.93
CA THR A 167 -12.18 -10.46 3.24
C THR A 167 -11.89 -11.90 2.80
N ALA A 168 -10.81 -12.13 2.03
CA ALA A 168 -10.42 -13.46 1.62
C ALA A 168 -9.78 -14.22 2.79
N PRO A 169 -9.98 -15.55 2.89
CA PRO A 169 -9.29 -16.37 3.87
C PRO A 169 -7.76 -16.29 3.69
N ALA A 170 -7.02 -16.59 4.76
CA ALA A 170 -5.56 -16.68 4.75
C ALA A 170 -5.07 -17.97 4.09
#